data_AF-A0A4Y6GV55-F1
#
_entry.id   AF-A0A4Y6GV55-F1
#
_cell.length_a   1.000
_cell.length_b   1.000
_cell.length_c   1.000
_cell.angle_alpha   90.00
_cell.angle_beta   90.00
_cell.angle_gamma   90.00
#
_symmetry.space_group_name_H-M   'P 1'
#
loop_
_entity.id
_entity.type
_entity.pdbx_description
1 polymer ?
#
loop_
_entity_poly.entity_id
_entity_poly.type
_entity_poly.pdbx_seq_one_letter_code
_entity_poly.pdbx_strand_id
1 'polypeptide(L)'
;INTARGLRDRRMRLSLEVAKRFFGLQDMLGFDKASKTVEWLLNQAKDEIKRLAREKNHPISCSSACVKSASSTSECEGVSGLDEVAVSESRNREQEGEPSAKNRKTKVFRKSATHPLARESRE
;
A
#
# COMPACT_ATOMS: atom_id res chain seq x y z
N ILE A 1 2.57 -2.23 -7.23
CA ILE A 1 1.21 -1.84 -7.68
C ILE A 1 1.32 -0.50 -8.35
N ASN A 2 0.67 -0.35 -9.49
CA ASN A 2 0.63 0.93 -10.19
C ASN A 2 -0.50 1.72 -9.54
N THR A 3 -0.19 2.91 -9.04
CA THR A 3 -1.18 3.83 -8.45
C THR A 3 -1.14 5.15 -9.20
N ALA A 4 -2.17 6.00 -9.05
CA ALA A 4 -2.16 7.35 -9.62
C ALA A 4 -0.96 8.20 -9.15
N ARG A 5 -0.31 7.80 -8.05
CA ARG A 5 0.90 8.44 -7.50
C ARG A 5 2.18 7.64 -7.81
N GLY A 6 2.17 6.78 -8.84
CA GLY A 6 3.32 5.97 -9.27
C GLY A 6 3.34 4.53 -8.73
N LEU A 7 4.47 3.84 -8.94
CA LEU A 7 4.68 2.45 -8.51
C LEU A 7 4.88 2.36 -7.00
N ARG A 8 4.17 1.42 -6.33
CA ARG A 8 4.33 1.12 -4.89
C ARG A 8 4.69 -0.35 -4.66
N ASP A 9 5.48 -0.65 -3.64
CA ASP A 9 5.67 -2.03 -3.15
C ASP A 9 4.35 -2.57 -2.55
N ARG A 10 4.11 -3.87 -2.73
CA ARG A 10 2.97 -4.59 -2.16
C ARG A 10 3.22 -5.08 -0.75
N ARG A 11 4.49 -5.17 -0.34
CA ARG A 11 4.89 -5.70 0.95
C ARG A 11 4.85 -4.61 2.01
N MET A 12 4.25 -4.93 3.15
CA MET A 12 4.34 -4.08 4.34
C MET A 12 5.42 -4.63 5.26
N ARG A 13 6.29 -3.74 5.77
CA ARG A 13 7.23 -4.06 6.84
C ARG A 13 6.66 -3.49 8.13
N LEU A 14 6.39 -4.36 9.10
CA LEU A 14 5.84 -3.97 10.39
C LEU A 14 6.96 -3.88 11.41
N SER A 15 6.81 -3.00 12.39
CA SER A 15 7.68 -3.01 13.57
C SER A 15 7.48 -4.31 14.36
N LEU A 16 8.46 -4.70 15.17
CA LEU A 16 8.39 -5.93 15.95
C LEU A 16 7.12 -5.99 16.83
N GLU A 17 6.79 -4.88 17.48
CA GLU A 17 5.61 -4.81 18.34
C GLU A 17 4.31 -4.97 17.56
N VAL A 18 4.17 -4.27 16.43
CA VAL A 18 2.97 -4.35 15.60
C VAL A 18 2.85 -5.74 14.97
N ALA A 19 3.96 -6.33 14.53
CA ALA A 19 3.98 -7.69 13.98
C ALA A 19 3.45 -8.72 14.99
N LYS A 20 3.88 -8.65 16.26
CA LYS A 20 3.38 -9.55 17.32
C LYS A 20 1.85 -9.49 17.45
N ARG A 21 1.29 -8.29 17.53
CA ARG A 21 -0.17 -8.10 17.66
C ARG A 21 -0.91 -8.53 16.38
N PHE A 22 -0.36 -8.20 15.22
CA PHE A 22 -0.95 -8.51 13.91
C PHE A 22 -1.01 -10.02 13.66
N PHE A 23 0.09 -10.75 13.89
CA PHE A 23 0.11 -12.20 13.67
C PHE A 23 -0.70 -12.95 14.74
N GLY A 24 -0.72 -12.47 15.98
CA GLY A 24 -1.65 -13.01 17.00
C GLY A 24 -3.11 -12.88 16.56
N LEU A 25 -3.51 -11.75 15.99
CA LEU A 25 -4.85 -11.58 15.41
C LEU A 25 -5.08 -12.53 14.22
N GLN A 26 -4.09 -12.68 13.33
CA GLN A 26 -4.18 -13.60 12.19
C GLN A 26 -4.46 -15.04 12.64
N ASP A 27 -3.76 -15.51 13.67
CA ASP A 27 -3.93 -16.85 14.24
C ASP A 27 -5.32 -17.01 14.87
N MET A 28 -5.79 -16.01 15.60
CA MET A 28 -7.13 -16.00 16.20
C MET A 28 -8.25 -16.05 15.15
N LEU A 29 -8.08 -15.39 14.01
CA LEU A 29 -9.03 -15.42 12.89
C LEU A 29 -8.90 -16.69 12.05
N GLY A 30 -7.85 -17.50 12.26
CA GLY A 30 -7.58 -18.72 11.49
C GLY A 30 -7.22 -18.44 10.03
N PHE A 31 -6.67 -17.27 9.71
CA PHE A 31 -6.33 -16.93 8.34
C PHE A 31 -4.93 -17.40 7.95
N ASP A 32 -4.85 -18.15 6.86
CA ASP A 32 -3.58 -18.62 6.27
C ASP A 32 -2.78 -17.48 5.62
N LYS A 33 -3.45 -16.42 5.14
CA LYS A 33 -2.82 -15.28 4.46
C LYS A 33 -3.04 -13.98 5.21
N ALA A 34 -1.96 -13.28 5.52
CA ALA A 34 -1.97 -11.95 6.14
C ALA A 34 -2.85 -10.92 5.41
N SER A 35 -2.96 -11.03 4.07
CA SER A 35 -3.82 -10.14 3.29
C SER A 35 -5.30 -10.22 3.70
N LYS A 36 -5.79 -11.39 4.13
CA LYS A 36 -7.16 -11.56 4.64
C LYS A 36 -7.35 -10.87 5.99
N THR A 37 -6.35 -10.91 6.86
CA THR A 37 -6.35 -10.17 8.12
C THR A 37 -6.41 -8.67 7.87
N VAL A 38 -5.65 -8.17 6.88
CA VAL A 38 -5.69 -6.75 6.49
C VAL A 38 -7.06 -6.37 5.93
N GLU A 39 -7.65 -7.20 5.07
CA GLU A 39 -9.01 -6.98 4.56
C GLU A 39 -10.06 -6.94 5.70
N TRP A 40 -9.96 -7.87 6.65
CA TRP A 40 -10.81 -7.89 7.83
C TRP A 40 -10.66 -6.63 8.69
N LEU A 41 -9.43 -6.18 8.94
CA LEU A 41 -9.16 -4.94 9.67
C LEU A 41 -9.75 -3.71 8.98
N LEU A 42 -9.60 -3.62 7.64
CA LEU A 42 -10.20 -2.54 6.86
C LEU A 42 -11.72 -2.57 6.91
N ASN A 43 -12.32 -3.76 6.90
CA ASN A 43 -13.77 -3.94 7.05
C ASN A 43 -14.28 -3.51 8.43
N GLN A 44 -13.58 -3.88 9.50
CA GLN A 44 -13.94 -3.48 10.86
C GLN A 44 -13.78 -1.96 11.09
N ALA A 45 -12.78 -1.35 10.45
CA ALA A 45 -12.51 0.09 10.59
C ALA A 45 -13.30 0.97 9.60
N LYS A 46 -14.20 0.41 8.78
CA LYS A 46 -14.91 1.14 7.71
C LYS A 46 -15.57 2.43 8.18
N ASP A 47 -16.32 2.38 9.27
CA ASP A 47 -17.11 3.53 9.72
C ASP A 47 -16.23 4.63 10.33
N GLU A 48 -15.15 4.23 11.01
CA GLU A 48 -14.14 5.13 11.55
C GLU A 48 -13.39 5.86 10.43
N ILE A 49 -12.98 5.11 9.39
CA ILE A 49 -12.34 5.68 8.19
C ILE A 49 -13.29 6.68 7.50
N LYS A 50 -14.58 6.33 7.37
CA LYS A 50 -15.60 7.23 6.80
C LYS A 50 -15.79 8.50 7.64
N ARG A 51 -15.77 8.39 8.97
CA ARG A 51 -15.87 9.55 9.88
C ARG A 51 -14.69 10.49 9.69
N LEU A 52 -13.47 9.96 9.75
CA LEU A 52 -12.24 10.73 9.55
C LEU A 52 -12.16 11.39 8.18
N ALA A 53 -12.66 10.72 7.13
CA ALA A 53 -12.73 11.29 5.80
C ALA A 53 -13.63 12.54 5.78
N ARG A 54 -14.78 12.53 6.46
CA ARG A 54 -15.67 13.70 6.53
C ARG A 54 -15.04 14.85 7.30
N GLU A 55 -14.40 14.58 8.43
CA GLU A 55 -13.73 15.60 9.25
C GLU A 55 -12.63 16.36 8.48
N LYS A 56 -11.86 15.66 7.65
CA LYS A 56 -10.83 16.27 6.80
C LYS A 56 -11.37 17.10 5.62
N ASN A 57 -12.62 16.87 5.22
CA ASN A 57 -13.27 17.63 4.14
C ASN A 57 -14.07 18.84 4.66
N HIS A 58 -14.16 19.02 5.98
CA HIS A 58 -14.53 20.31 6.53
C HIS A 58 -13.29 21.21 6.49
N PRO A 59 -13.29 22.34 5.76
CA PRO A 59 -12.27 23.34 5.97
C PRO A 59 -12.32 23.68 7.44
N ILE A 60 -11.16 23.59 8.10
CA ILE A 60 -11.00 24.05 9.47
C ILE A 60 -11.46 25.50 9.45
N SER A 61 -12.71 25.74 9.86
CA SER A 61 -13.14 27.06 10.30
C SER A 61 -12.33 27.27 11.55
N CYS A 62 -11.17 27.90 11.37
CA CYS A 62 -10.40 28.48 12.44
C CYS A 62 -11.32 29.51 13.09
N SER A 63 -12.08 29.09 14.09
CA SER A 63 -12.59 30.00 15.11
C SER A 63 -11.36 30.56 15.82
N SER A 64 -10.89 31.66 15.24
CA SER A 64 -9.93 32.59 15.75
C SER A 64 -10.38 33.09 17.12
N ALA A 65 -10.06 32.33 18.17
CA ALA A 65 -9.80 32.89 19.48
C ALA A 65 -8.32 33.27 19.53
N CYS A 66 -7.93 34.23 18.68
CA CYS A 66 -6.66 34.91 18.80
C CYS A 66 -6.77 35.89 19.97
N VAL A 67 -6.24 35.49 21.13
CA VAL A 67 -5.79 36.48 22.10
C VAL A 67 -4.73 37.33 21.41
N LYS A 68 -4.97 38.64 21.38
CA LYS A 68 -4.12 39.64 20.74
C LYS A 68 -2.67 39.43 21.15
N SER A 69 -1.82 39.10 20.20
CA SER A 69 -0.39 39.37 20.29
C SER A 69 0.10 39.68 18.89
N ALA A 70 0.50 40.93 18.72
CA ALA A 70 1.00 41.48 17.49
C ALA A 70 2.30 40.80 17.09
N SER A 71 2.44 40.40 15.82
CA SER A 71 3.69 40.56 15.09
C SER A 71 3.53 40.39 13.58
N SER A 72 4.17 41.31 12.87
CA SER A 72 4.73 41.29 11.52
C SER A 72 3.86 40.92 10.31
N THR A 73 3.62 41.95 9.51
CA THR A 73 3.22 41.94 8.10
C THR A 73 4.27 41.26 7.22
N SER A 74 3.86 40.33 6.37
CA SER A 74 4.54 40.12 5.09
C SER A 74 3.51 39.81 4.01
N GLU A 75 3.50 40.63 2.97
CA GLU A 75 2.63 40.54 1.82
C GLU A 75 3.33 39.72 0.73
N CYS A 76 2.66 38.71 0.19
CA CYS A 76 3.05 38.11 -1.08
C CYS A 76 1.80 37.74 -1.88
N GLU A 77 1.50 38.54 -2.90
CA GLU A 77 0.58 38.22 -3.98
C GLU A 77 1.24 37.22 -4.94
N GLY A 78 0.49 36.24 -5.45
CA GLY A 78 1.02 35.22 -6.34
C GLY A 78 -0.05 34.36 -7.02
N VAL A 79 -0.57 34.92 -8.12
CA VAL A 79 -1.44 34.42 -9.20
C VAL A 79 -1.63 32.91 -9.42
N SER A 80 -2.89 32.60 -9.75
CA SER A 80 -3.52 31.36 -10.20
C SER A 80 -2.84 30.63 -11.37
N GLY A 81 -3.03 29.31 -11.44
CA GLY A 81 -2.78 28.50 -12.64
C GLY A 81 -3.68 27.26 -12.67
N LEU A 82 -4.87 27.41 -13.27
CA LEU A 82 -5.75 26.33 -13.70
C LEU A 82 -5.18 25.73 -14.98
N ASP A 83 -5.00 24.41 -15.04
CA ASP A 83 -4.81 23.68 -16.29
C ASP A 83 -5.82 22.51 -16.33
N GLU A 84 -6.84 22.69 -17.18
CA GLU A 84 -7.84 21.69 -17.55
C GLU A 84 -7.27 20.85 -18.70
N VAL A 85 -7.06 19.56 -18.46
CA VAL A 85 -6.74 18.60 -19.53
C VAL A 85 -7.94 17.69 -19.79
N ALA A 86 -8.81 18.14 -20.69
CA ALA A 86 -9.77 17.26 -21.35
C ALA A 86 -9.08 16.60 -22.55
N VAL A 87 -8.79 15.30 -22.46
CA VAL A 87 -8.54 14.44 -23.62
C VAL A 87 -9.53 13.28 -23.61
N SER A 88 -10.22 13.22 -24.73
CA SER A 88 -11.18 12.25 -25.19
C SER A 88 -10.61 10.86 -25.46
N GLU A 89 -11.54 9.90 -25.52
CA GLU A 89 -11.61 8.77 -26.47
C GLU A 89 -11.52 7.34 -25.91
N SER A 90 -12.70 6.70 -25.89
CA SER A 90 -13.05 5.38 -26.43
C SER A 90 -12.11 4.17 -26.26
N ARG A 91 -12.63 3.09 -25.65
CA ARG A 91 -13.05 1.83 -26.32
C ARG A 91 -13.20 0.66 -25.33
N ASN A 92 -14.43 0.15 -25.29
CA ASN A 92 -14.88 -1.24 -25.45
C ASN A 92 -14.29 -2.43 -24.63
N ARG A 93 -15.28 -3.23 -24.17
CA ARG A 93 -15.35 -4.70 -24.06
C ARG A 93 -14.62 -5.43 -22.93
N GLU A 94 -15.45 -5.91 -22.00
CA GLU A 94 -15.74 -7.34 -21.78
C GLU A 94 -14.59 -8.33 -21.94
N GLN A 95 -14.23 -8.98 -20.84
CA GLN A 95 -14.21 -10.45 -20.83
C GLN A 95 -14.28 -11.01 -19.40
N GLU A 96 -15.34 -11.79 -19.20
CA GLU A 96 -15.48 -12.78 -18.15
C GLU A 96 -14.50 -13.94 -18.35
N GLY A 97 -14.17 -14.64 -17.26
CA GLY A 97 -13.31 -15.83 -17.31
C GLY A 97 -12.99 -16.40 -15.93
N GLU A 98 -13.97 -17.01 -15.28
CA GLU A 98 -13.83 -18.06 -14.26
C GLU A 98 -13.37 -19.39 -14.93
N PRO A 99 -13.18 -20.52 -14.21
CA PRO A 99 -12.10 -20.91 -13.30
C PRO A 99 -11.32 -22.15 -13.82
N SER A 100 -10.14 -22.51 -13.27
CA SER A 100 -9.65 -23.90 -13.45
C SER A 100 -8.61 -24.40 -12.43
N ALA A 101 -9.06 -25.42 -11.70
CA ALA A 101 -8.40 -26.69 -11.33
C ALA A 101 -6.92 -26.75 -10.90
N LYS A 102 -6.75 -27.29 -9.68
CA LYS A 102 -5.82 -28.36 -9.23
C LYS A 102 -4.48 -28.50 -9.98
N ASN A 103 -3.36 -28.39 -9.25
CA ASN A 103 -2.34 -29.46 -9.25
C ASN A 103 -1.45 -29.48 -8.00
N ARG A 104 -1.22 -30.70 -7.51
CA ARG A 104 -0.45 -31.06 -6.31
C ARG A 104 1.02 -31.31 -6.68
N LYS A 105 1.92 -30.94 -5.76
CA LYS A 105 3.28 -31.47 -5.49
C LYS A 105 4.29 -31.52 -6.65
N THR A 106 5.46 -30.88 -6.45
CA THR A 106 6.72 -31.60 -6.12
C THR A 106 7.85 -30.61 -5.76
N LYS A 107 8.60 -30.92 -4.71
CA LYS A 107 9.82 -30.22 -4.28
C LYS A 107 10.90 -30.41 -5.35
N VAL A 108 11.42 -29.31 -5.92
CA VAL A 108 12.66 -29.34 -6.70
C VAL A 108 13.82 -28.92 -5.80
N PHE A 109 14.60 -29.90 -5.38
CA PHE A 109 15.88 -29.73 -4.69
C PHE A 109 16.91 -29.25 -5.73
N ARG A 110 17.33 -27.98 -5.65
CA ARG A 110 18.42 -27.48 -6.52
C ARG A 110 19.74 -28.03 -5.99
N LYS A 111 20.27 -29.04 -6.67
CA LYS A 111 21.59 -29.63 -6.43
C LYS A 111 22.67 -28.58 -6.68
N SER A 112 23.56 -28.40 -5.71
CA SER A 112 24.78 -27.59 -5.84
C SER A 112 25.74 -28.26 -6.82
N ALA A 113 26.14 -27.54 -7.86
CA ALA A 113 27.18 -27.98 -8.79
C ALA A 113 28.55 -27.83 -8.11
N THR A 114 29.08 -28.93 -7.58
CA THR A 114 30.51 -29.04 -7.28
C THR A 114 31.24 -29.20 -8.61
N HIS A 115 32.14 -28.27 -8.94
CA HIS A 115 33.08 -28.43 -10.04
C HIS A 115 34.32 -29.16 -9.52
N PRO A 116 34.56 -30.43 -9.88
CA PRO A 116 35.89 -31.00 -9.78
C PRO A 116 36.70 -30.56 -11.01
N LEU A 117 38.03 -30.60 -10.86
CA LEU A 117 39.07 -30.54 -11.90
C LEU A 117 39.65 -29.14 -12.21
N ALA A 118 40.75 -28.86 -11.53
CA ALA A 118 42.00 -28.61 -12.24
C ALA A 118 43.16 -29.18 -11.40
N ARG A 119 43.67 -30.34 -11.83
CA ARG A 119 45.02 -30.78 -11.51
C ARG A 119 45.97 -29.87 -12.29
N GLU A 120 46.94 -29.28 -11.62
CA GLU A 120 48.24 -29.05 -12.23
C GLU A 120 49.32 -29.46 -11.24
N SER A 121 50.17 -30.36 -11.69
CA SER A 121 51.31 -30.91 -10.98
C SER A 121 52.56 -30.23 -11.54
N ARG A 122 53.33 -29.62 -10.65
CA ARG A 122 54.80 -29.68 -10.56
C ARG A 122 55.61 -29.33 -11.82
N GLU A 123 56.32 -28.20 -11.74
CA GLU A 123 57.79 -28.13 -11.72
C GLU A 123 58.24 -26.97 -10.81
#